data_AF-A0A7Y4C1V7-F1
#
_entry.id   AF-A0A7Y4C1V7-F1
#
_cell.length_a   1.000
_cell.length_b   1.000
_cell.length_c   1.000
_cell.angle_alpha   90.00
_cell.angle_beta   90.00
_cell.angle_gamma   90.00
#
_symmetry.space_group_name_H-M   'P 1'
#
loop_
_entity.id
_entity.type
_entity.pdbx_description
1 polymer ?
#
loop_
_entity_poly.entity_id
_entity_poly.type
_entity_poly.pdbx_seq_one_letter_code
_entity_poly.pdbx_strand_id
1 'polypeptide(L)' 'GFDGRIIGMTTFGESAPAGELFKMFGFTVENVVDTAKELLA' A
#
# COMPACT_ATOMS: atom_id res chain seq x y z
N GLY A 1 8.78 -6.24 -18.23
CA GLY A 1 9.01 -5.95 -16.80
C GLY A 1 8.40 -4.63 -16.40
N PHE A 2 7.16 -4.35 -16.83
CA PHE A 2 6.41 -3.15 -16.46
C PHE A 2 5.09 -3.49 -15.75
N ASP A 3 4.78 -4.79 -15.61
CA ASP A 3 3.50 -5.28 -15.09
C ASP A 3 3.47 -5.36 -13.56
N GLY A 4 4.42 -4.73 -12.88
CA GLY A 4 4.41 -4.65 -11.42
C GLY A 4 3.29 -3.76 -10.89
N ARG A 5 3.15 -3.73 -9.56
CA ARG A 5 2.35 -2.74 -8.83
C ARG A 5 3.25 -2.04 -7.82
N ILE A 6 2.90 -0.80 -7.51
CA ILE A 6 3.59 0.02 -6.52
C ILE A 6 2.62 0.23 -5.36
N ILE A 7 3.05 -0.14 -4.16
CA ILE A 7 2.35 0.23 -2.91
C ILE A 7 3.11 1.41 -2.33
N GLY A 8 2.48 2.58 -2.40
CA GLY A 8 3.06 3.84 -1.97
C GLY A 8 1.99 4.94 -1.89
N MET A 9 2.40 6.11 -1.41
CA MET A 9 1.49 7.25 -1.24
C MET A 9 1.37 8.03 -2.55
N THR A 10 0.13 8.32 -2.96
CA THR A 10 -0.20 9.20 -4.10
C THR A 10 -0.66 10.58 -3.66
N THR A 11 -0.80 10.80 -2.35
CA THR A 11 -1.23 12.06 -1.73
C THR A 11 -0.21 12.52 -0.70
N PHE A 12 -0.36 13.75 -0.22
CA PHE A 12 0.39 14.22 0.94
C PHE A 12 0.02 13.46 2.21
N GLY A 13 0.92 13.51 3.19
CA GLY A 13 0.66 12.99 4.53
C GLY A 13 -0.31 13.85 5.32
N GLU A 14 -0.75 13.32 6.45
CA GLU A 14 -1.58 14.03 7.42
C GLU A 14 -0.94 14.04 8.81
N SER A 15 -1.46 14.90 9.69
CA SER A 15 -0.99 14.99 11.08
C SER A 15 -1.69 13.95 11.96
N ALA A 16 -1.12 12.76 12.05
CA ALA A 16 -1.57 11.71 12.97
C ALA A 16 -0.39 10.79 13.37
N PRO A 17 -0.58 9.89 14.35
CA PRO A 17 0.43 8.89 14.68
C PRO A 17 0.76 7.99 13.49
N ALA A 18 2.05 7.65 13.31
CA ALA A 18 2.52 6.89 12.17
C ALA A 18 1.77 5.56 11.96
N GLY A 19 1.43 4.85 13.03
CA GLY A 19 0.69 3.58 12.94
C GLY A 19 -0.71 3.72 12.34
N GLU A 20 -1.38 4.84 12.55
CA GLU A 20 -2.68 5.13 11.95
C GLU A 20 -2.52 5.52 10.48
N LEU A 21 -1.52 6.35 10.18
CA LEU A 21 -1.18 6.75 8.82
C LEU A 21 -0.78 5.55 7.95
N PHE A 22 0.00 4.60 8.47
CA PHE A 22 0.38 3.41 7.72
C PHE A 22 -0.84 2.60 7.29
N LYS A 23 -1.81 2.40 8.18
CA LYS A 23 -3.06 1.72 7.83
C LYS A 23 -3.87 2.50 6.80
N MET A 24 -3.99 3.81 7.00
CA MET A 24 -4.72 4.70 6.08
C MET A 24 -4.13 4.68 4.68
N PHE A 25 -2.80 4.73 4.55
CA PHE A 25 -2.11 4.71 3.26
C PHE A 25 -1.90 3.30 2.69
N GLY A 26 -2.51 2.27 3.30
CA GLY A 26 -2.48 0.90 2.78
C GLY A 26 -1.13 0.19 2.95
N PHE A 27 -0.28 0.65 3.85
CA PHE A 27 0.93 -0.05 4.27
C PHE A 27 0.58 -1.15 5.28
N THR A 28 -0.22 -2.10 4.83
CA THR A 28 -0.65 -3.27 5.60
C THR A 28 -0.21 -4.55 4.92
N VAL A 29 -0.05 -5.63 5.69
CA VAL A 29 0.36 -6.93 5.16
C VAL A 29 -0.71 -7.47 4.21
N GLU A 30 -1.98 -7.27 4.55
CA GLU A 30 -3.13 -7.69 3.75
C GLU A 30 -3.08 -7.07 2.36
N ASN A 31 -2.87 -5.76 2.26
CA ASN A 31 -2.81 -5.05 0.98
C ASN A 31 -1.63 -5.52 0.11
N VAL A 32 -0.47 -5.80 0.73
CA VAL A 32 0.70 -6.35 0.02
C VAL A 32 0.40 -7.73 -0.55
N VAL A 33 -0.20 -8.61 0.26
CA VAL A 33 -0.52 -9.98 -0.16
C VAL A 33 -1.57 -9.98 -1.26
N ASP A 34 -2.61 -9.16 -1.15
CA ASP A 34 -3.68 -9.11 -2.14
C ASP A 34 -3.18 -8.52 -3.47
N THR A 35 -2.39 -7.45 -3.42
CA THR A 35 -1.73 -6.89 -4.62
C THR A 35 -0.81 -7.91 -5.29
N ALA A 36 -0.07 -8.71 -4.52
CA ALA A 36 0.78 -9.75 -5.06
C ALA A 36 -0.02 -10.89 -5.72
N LYS A 37 -1.15 -11.28 -5.14
CA LYS A 37 -2.05 -12.29 -5.73
C LYS A 37 -2.66 -11.80 -7.04
N GLU A 38 -3.10 -10.55 -7.11
CA GLU A 38 -3.63 -9.96 -8.35
C GLU A 38 -2.64 -10.01 -9.52
N LEU A 39 -1.34 -9.89 -9.22
CA LEU A 39 -0.28 -9.96 -10.22
C LEU A 39 0.03 -11.38 -10.71
N LEU A 40 -0.31 -12.40 -9.93
CA LEU A 40 -0.06 -13.80 -10.24
C LEU A 40 -1.28 -14.52 -10.82
N ALA A 41 -2.43 -13.84 -10.88
CA ALA A 41 -3.71 -14.36 -11.35
C ALA A 41 -3.82 -14.37 -12.89
#